data_AF-R7VGR3-F1
#
_entry.id   AF-R7VGR3-F1
#
_cell.length_a   1.000
_cell.length_b   1.000
_cell.length_c   1.000
_cell.angle_alpha   90.00
_cell.angle_beta   90.00
_cell.angle_gamma   90.00
#
_symmetry.space_group_name_H-M   'P 1'
#
loop_
_entity.id
_entity.type
_entity.pdbx_description
1 polymer ?
#
loop_
_entity_poly.entity_id
_entity_poly.type
_entity_poly.pdbx_seq_one_letter_code
_entity_poly.pdbx_strand_id
1 'polypeptide(L)'
;MTETVTYLTESTASQTEAITDMTETVTVLPITTANQTEAITNMTEPVTDSTEAIANQTQTITDMTETVTVLPNTTANQTEAITNMTEPVTYSTESTANQTEAITDMTETVTVLPNTTANQTEAITNMTETVTYLTESTASQTEAITDMTETVTVLPITTANQTEAI
;
A
#
# COMPACT_ATOMS: atom_id res chain seq x y z
N MET A 1 10.68 13.53 44.76
CA MET A 1 9.35 12.95 44.43
C MET A 1 8.71 13.67 43.27
N THR A 2 8.54 15.01 43.32
CA THR A 2 7.90 15.76 42.22
C THR A 2 8.62 15.61 40.87
N GLU A 3 9.95 15.74 40.83
CA GLU A 3 10.73 15.55 39.58
C GLU A 3 10.60 14.13 39.01
N THR A 4 10.55 13.11 39.86
CA THR A 4 10.37 11.70 39.46
C THR A 4 8.99 11.47 38.87
N VAL A 5 7.93 12.03 39.47
CA VAL A 5 6.55 11.94 38.96
C VAL A 5 6.44 12.65 37.62
N THR A 6 7.04 13.84 37.47
CA THR A 6 7.09 14.57 36.20
C THR A 6 7.77 13.75 35.11
N TYR A 7 8.95 13.18 35.39
CA TYR A 7 9.66 12.33 34.43
C TYR A 7 8.85 11.11 34.00
N LEU A 8 8.23 10.39 34.95
CA LEU A 8 7.41 9.22 34.64
C LEU A 8 6.17 9.60 33.80
N THR A 9 5.56 10.75 34.09
CA THR A 9 4.41 11.26 33.32
C THR A 9 4.79 11.59 31.88
N GLU A 10 5.92 12.29 31.67
CA GLU A 10 6.45 12.59 30.34
C GLU A 10 6.82 11.32 29.57
N SER A 11 7.44 10.34 30.24
CA SER A 11 7.76 9.03 29.66
C SER A 11 6.49 8.29 29.21
N THR A 12 5.45 8.22 30.05
CA THR A 12 4.18 7.57 29.70
C THR A 12 3.50 8.24 28.52
N ALA A 13 3.53 9.59 28.44
CA ALA A 13 2.98 10.31 27.30
C ALA A 13 3.69 9.96 25.99
N SER A 14 5.04 9.92 26.01
CA SER A 14 5.84 9.57 24.83
C SER A 14 5.61 8.11 24.40
N GLN A 15 5.48 7.17 25.34
CA GLN A 15 5.14 5.78 25.02
C GLN A 15 3.76 5.64 24.37
N THR A 16 2.78 6.43 24.84
CA THR A 16 1.41 6.43 24.30
C THR A 16 1.36 6.94 22.86
N GLU A 17 2.14 7.99 22.54
CA GLU A 17 2.28 8.50 21.18
C GLU A 17 2.92 7.45 20.26
N ALA A 18 4.01 6.82 20.70
CA ALA A 18 4.66 5.75 19.93
C ALA A 18 3.74 4.56 19.64
N ILE A 19 2.92 4.13 20.61
CA ILE A 19 1.92 3.07 20.41
C ILE A 19 0.89 3.47 19.35
N THR A 20 0.46 4.74 19.35
CA THR A 20 -0.53 5.27 18.40
C THR A 20 0.00 5.23 16.97
N ASP A 21 1.21 5.76 16.76
CA ASP A 21 1.87 5.79 15.44
C ASP A 21 2.10 4.37 14.87
N MET A 22 2.53 3.46 15.74
CA MET A 22 2.75 2.07 15.36
C MET A 22 1.45 1.37 14.96
N THR A 23 0.37 1.63 15.69
CA THR A 23 -0.95 1.06 15.42
C THR A 23 -1.49 1.54 14.07
N GLU A 24 -1.36 2.84 13.76
CA GLU A 24 -1.76 3.39 12.46
C GLU A 24 -1.01 2.69 11.32
N THR A 25 0.31 2.54 11.44
CA THR A 25 1.14 1.88 10.44
C THR A 25 0.71 0.43 10.17
N VAL A 26 0.37 -0.34 11.20
CA VAL A 26 -0.11 -1.73 11.06
C VAL A 26 -1.42 -1.80 10.26
N THR A 27 -2.30 -0.81 10.39
CA THR A 27 -3.60 -0.81 9.70
C THR A 27 -3.52 -0.47 8.21
N VAL A 28 -2.55 0.34 7.79
CA VAL A 28 -2.47 0.86 6.41
C VAL A 28 -1.82 -0.13 5.44
N LEU A 29 -0.81 -0.88 5.89
CA LEU A 29 0.00 -1.74 5.02
C LEU A 29 -0.81 -2.77 4.21
N PRO A 30 -1.75 -3.54 4.79
CA PRO A 30 -2.52 -4.53 4.01
C PRO A 30 -3.38 -3.92 2.91
N ILE A 31 -3.91 -2.71 3.13
CA ILE A 31 -4.75 -1.99 2.17
C ILE A 31 -3.91 -1.60 0.94
N THR A 32 -2.68 -1.14 1.15
CA THR A 32 -1.78 -0.75 0.05
C THR A 32 -1.46 -1.94 -0.86
N THR A 33 -1.18 -3.12 -0.30
CA THR A 33 -0.90 -4.36 -1.06
C THR A 33 -2.10 -4.80 -1.90
N ALA A 34 -3.32 -4.75 -1.34
CA ALA A 34 -4.54 -5.12 -2.06
C ALA A 34 -4.78 -4.20 -3.27
N ASN A 35 -4.65 -2.88 -3.08
CA ASN A 35 -4.84 -1.89 -4.14
C ASN A 35 -3.85 -2.09 -5.32
N GLN A 36 -2.60 -2.46 -5.04
CA GLN A 36 -1.61 -2.74 -6.08
C GLN A 36 -1.97 -3.96 -6.94
N THR A 37 -2.50 -5.01 -6.31
CA THR A 37 -2.91 -6.24 -7.01
C THR A 37 -4.13 -5.98 -7.90
N GLU A 38 -5.09 -5.20 -7.40
CA GLU A 38 -6.28 -4.81 -8.17
C GLU A 38 -5.91 -3.97 -9.40
N ALA A 39 -4.98 -3.00 -9.25
CA ALA A 39 -4.52 -2.16 -10.35
C ALA A 39 -3.93 -2.98 -11.52
N ILE A 40 -3.13 -4.02 -11.24
CA ILE A 40 -2.55 -4.90 -12.27
C ILE A 40 -3.63 -5.69 -13.01
N THR A 41 -4.60 -6.23 -12.25
CA THR A 41 -5.71 -6.98 -12.83
C THR A 41 -6.49 -6.10 -13.81
N ASN A 42 -6.83 -4.88 -13.40
CA ASN A 42 -7.58 -3.92 -14.21
C ASN A 42 -6.81 -3.45 -15.47
N MET A 43 -5.47 -3.51 -15.48
CA MET A 43 -4.68 -3.16 -16.66
C MET A 43 -4.51 -4.32 -17.66
N THR A 44 -4.59 -5.56 -17.19
CA THR A 44 -4.33 -6.74 -18.01
C THR A 44 -5.48 -7.08 -18.97
N GLU A 45 -6.73 -6.91 -18.51
CA GLU A 45 -7.93 -7.22 -19.30
C GLU A 45 -8.02 -6.36 -20.59
N PRO A 46 -7.89 -5.02 -20.55
CA PRO A 46 -7.94 -4.19 -21.76
C PRO A 46 -6.83 -4.50 -22.78
N VAL A 47 -5.64 -4.95 -22.34
CA VAL A 47 -4.54 -5.31 -23.25
C VAL A 47 -4.84 -6.60 -23.99
N THR A 48 -5.47 -7.57 -23.32
CA THR A 48 -5.92 -8.82 -23.94
C THR A 48 -6.95 -8.53 -25.03
N ASP A 49 -7.96 -7.72 -24.71
CA ASP A 49 -9.01 -7.31 -25.66
C ASP A 49 -8.43 -6.53 -26.85
N SER A 50 -7.49 -5.61 -26.59
CA SER A 50 -6.84 -4.82 -27.65
C SER A 50 -6.00 -5.70 -28.59
N THR A 51 -5.33 -6.71 -28.03
CA THR A 51 -4.55 -7.69 -28.82
C THR A 51 -5.45 -8.49 -29.75
N GLU A 52 -6.61 -8.95 -29.26
CA GLU A 52 -7.59 -9.68 -30.08
C GLU A 52 -8.18 -8.78 -31.18
N ALA A 53 -8.51 -7.52 -30.87
CA ALA A 53 -9.00 -6.56 -31.85
C ALA A 53 -7.99 -6.31 -32.98
N ILE A 54 -6.70 -6.12 -32.66
CA ILE A 54 -5.62 -5.93 -33.64
C ILE A 54 -5.46 -7.16 -34.53
N ALA A 55 -5.53 -8.37 -33.96
CA ALA A 55 -5.46 -9.61 -34.73
C ALA A 55 -6.60 -9.70 -35.77
N ASN A 56 -7.83 -9.38 -35.35
CA ASN A 56 -9.01 -9.37 -36.24
C ASN A 56 -8.90 -8.32 -37.36
N GLN A 57 -8.42 -7.11 -37.03
CA GLN A 57 -8.20 -6.06 -38.04
C GLN A 57 -7.11 -6.46 -39.04
N THR A 58 -6.02 -7.07 -38.56
CA THR A 58 -4.93 -7.56 -39.42
C THR A 58 -5.44 -8.60 -40.40
N GLN A 59 -6.25 -9.58 -39.94
CA GLN A 59 -6.85 -10.58 -40.82
C GLN A 59 -7.74 -9.93 -41.90
N THR A 60 -8.55 -8.94 -41.52
CA THR A 60 -9.40 -8.22 -42.49
C THR A 60 -8.57 -7.53 -43.57
N ILE A 61 -7.45 -6.90 -43.21
CA ILE A 61 -6.53 -6.26 -44.16
C ILE A 61 -5.91 -7.30 -45.10
N THR A 62 -5.53 -8.48 -44.59
CA THR A 62 -5.01 -9.59 -45.39
C THR A 62 -6.04 -10.06 -46.43
N ASP A 63 -7.28 -10.33 -46.03
CA ASP A 63 -8.34 -10.80 -46.92
C ASP A 63 -8.67 -9.77 -48.02
N MET A 64 -8.66 -8.47 -47.67
CA MET A 64 -8.84 -7.38 -48.64
C MET A 64 -7.69 -7.33 -49.65
N THR A 65 -6.45 -7.53 -49.20
CA THR A 65 -5.26 -7.53 -50.06
C THR A 65 -5.31 -8.68 -51.07
N GLU A 66 -5.72 -9.88 -50.64
CA GLU A 66 -5.94 -11.01 -51.54
C GLU A 66 -7.01 -10.69 -52.60
N THR A 67 -8.13 -10.09 -52.19
CA THR A 67 -9.21 -9.69 -53.10
C THR A 67 -8.75 -8.68 -54.16
N VAL A 68 -7.96 -7.68 -53.77
CA VAL A 68 -7.38 -6.69 -54.71
C VAL A 68 -6.48 -7.35 -55.75
N THR A 69 -5.73 -8.39 -55.35
CA THR A 69 -4.81 -9.12 -56.24
C THR A 69 -5.56 -9.91 -57.32
N VAL A 70 -6.82 -10.30 -57.05
CA VAL A 70 -7.63 -11.14 -57.95
C VAL A 70 -8.48 -10.32 -58.95
N LEU A 71 -8.81 -9.04 -58.67
CA LEU A 71 -9.60 -8.20 -59.56
C LEU A 71 -8.74 -7.23 -60.40
N PRO A 72 -8.70 -7.33 -61.75
CA PRO A 72 -7.79 -6.53 -62.57
C PRO A 72 -8.11 -5.03 -62.73
N ASN A 73 -9.21 -4.47 -62.21
CA ASN A 73 -9.70 -3.14 -62.65
C ASN A 73 -10.31 -2.19 -61.58
N THR A 74 -10.21 -2.46 -60.28
CA THR A 74 -10.71 -1.56 -59.20
C THR A 74 -9.61 -1.06 -58.25
N THR A 75 -8.35 -1.13 -58.70
CA THR A 75 -7.17 -1.17 -57.85
C THR A 75 -6.89 0.11 -57.04
N ALA A 76 -7.18 1.29 -57.58
CA ALA A 76 -6.80 2.56 -56.93
C ALA A 76 -7.60 2.81 -55.62
N ASN A 77 -8.94 2.83 -55.67
CA ASN A 77 -9.78 3.09 -54.50
C ASN A 77 -9.63 2.01 -53.42
N GLN A 78 -9.42 0.75 -53.82
CA GLN A 78 -9.21 -0.35 -52.87
C GLN A 78 -7.85 -0.26 -52.17
N THR A 79 -6.80 0.14 -52.89
CA THR A 79 -5.47 0.39 -52.30
C THR A 79 -5.52 1.53 -51.29
N GLU A 80 -6.24 2.61 -51.60
CA GLU A 80 -6.45 3.72 -50.66
C GLU A 80 -7.22 3.27 -49.41
N ALA A 81 -8.26 2.45 -49.55
CA ALA A 81 -8.98 1.87 -48.42
C ALA A 81 -8.08 1.00 -47.52
N ILE A 82 -7.24 0.13 -48.10
CA ILE A 82 -6.27 -0.68 -47.35
C ILE A 82 -5.27 0.22 -46.59
N THR A 83 -4.76 1.26 -47.26
CA THR A 83 -3.83 2.22 -46.65
C THR A 83 -4.46 2.91 -45.44
N ASN A 84 -5.69 3.41 -45.59
CA ASN A 84 -6.45 4.06 -44.53
C ASN A 84 -6.78 3.14 -43.33
N MET A 85 -6.82 1.81 -43.54
CA MET A 85 -7.01 0.83 -42.46
C MET A 85 -5.70 0.42 -41.79
N THR A 86 -4.57 0.49 -42.50
CA THR A 86 -3.27 0.04 -41.98
C THR A 86 -2.69 1.03 -40.96
N GLU A 87 -2.88 2.33 -41.17
CA GLU A 87 -2.37 3.37 -40.26
C GLU A 87 -2.94 3.23 -38.83
N PRO A 88 -4.27 3.14 -38.63
CA PRO A 88 -4.85 2.94 -37.30
C PRO A 88 -4.41 1.63 -36.62
N VAL A 89 -4.21 0.55 -37.39
CA VAL A 89 -3.70 -0.74 -36.87
C VAL A 89 -2.26 -0.59 -36.37
N THR A 90 -1.44 0.19 -37.08
CA THR A 90 -0.06 0.47 -36.67
C THR A 90 -0.02 1.22 -35.33
N TYR A 91 -0.82 2.29 -35.19
CA TYR A 91 -0.94 3.03 -33.92
C TYR A 91 -1.49 2.16 -32.78
N SER A 92 -2.49 1.32 -33.06
CA SER A 92 -3.07 0.41 -32.05
C SER A 92 -2.04 -0.63 -31.58
N THR A 93 -1.20 -1.12 -32.50
CA THR A 93 -0.09 -2.03 -32.18
C THR A 93 0.95 -1.37 -31.28
N GLU A 94 1.35 -0.14 -31.58
CA GLU A 94 2.27 0.64 -30.73
C GLU A 94 1.67 0.89 -29.33
N SER A 95 0.39 1.28 -29.26
CA SER A 95 -0.30 1.44 -27.98
C SER A 95 -0.32 0.16 -27.16
N THR A 96 -0.64 -0.98 -27.79
CA THR A 96 -0.67 -2.29 -27.11
C THR A 96 0.72 -2.70 -26.62
N ALA A 97 1.77 -2.42 -27.38
CA ALA A 97 3.15 -2.67 -26.97
C ALA A 97 3.51 -1.85 -25.71
N ASN A 98 3.20 -0.55 -25.71
CA ASN A 98 3.44 0.33 -24.56
C ASN A 98 2.68 -0.13 -23.31
N GLN A 99 1.41 -0.56 -23.46
CA GLN A 99 0.63 -1.08 -22.35
C GLN A 99 1.20 -2.42 -21.82
N THR A 100 1.71 -3.27 -22.72
CA THR A 100 2.36 -4.54 -22.35
C THR A 100 3.64 -4.31 -21.55
N GLU A 101 4.45 -3.32 -21.94
CA GLU A 101 5.64 -2.91 -21.20
C GLU A 101 5.26 -2.43 -19.79
N ALA A 102 4.26 -1.55 -19.67
CA ALA A 102 3.76 -1.08 -18.38
C ALA A 102 3.25 -2.22 -17.47
N ILE A 103 2.54 -3.20 -18.04
CA ILE A 103 2.11 -4.41 -17.30
C ILE A 103 3.32 -5.21 -16.83
N THR A 104 4.36 -5.34 -17.66
CA THR A 104 5.57 -6.08 -17.32
C THR A 104 6.28 -5.45 -16.13
N ASP A 105 6.48 -4.13 -16.14
CA ASP A 105 7.10 -3.38 -15.04
C ASP A 105 6.29 -3.51 -13.73
N MET A 106 4.96 -3.44 -13.84
CA MET A 106 4.07 -3.62 -12.69
C MET A 106 4.06 -5.06 -12.18
N THR A 107 4.15 -6.04 -13.07
CA THR A 107 4.24 -7.45 -12.70
C THR A 107 5.55 -7.73 -11.97
N GLU A 108 6.67 -7.17 -12.43
CA GLU A 108 7.94 -7.24 -11.71
C GLU A 108 7.79 -6.66 -10.30
N THR A 109 7.17 -5.48 -10.18
CA THR A 109 6.85 -4.88 -8.88
C THR A 109 6.02 -5.81 -7.99
N VAL A 110 5.01 -6.49 -8.55
CA VAL A 110 4.21 -7.47 -7.80
C VAL A 110 4.98 -8.73 -7.42
N THR A 111 5.91 -9.22 -8.24
CA THR A 111 6.72 -10.39 -7.85
C THR A 111 7.63 -10.13 -6.65
N VAL A 112 8.01 -8.86 -6.42
CA VAL A 112 8.75 -8.45 -5.21
C VAL A 112 7.81 -8.21 -4.02
N LEU A 113 6.52 -7.97 -4.28
CA LEU A 113 5.53 -7.64 -3.26
C LEU A 113 5.38 -8.71 -2.17
N PRO A 114 5.34 -10.03 -2.44
CA PRO A 114 5.32 -11.06 -1.39
C PRO A 114 6.50 -10.98 -0.40
N ASN A 115 7.71 -10.69 -0.88
CA ASN A 115 8.87 -10.52 0.00
C ASN A 115 8.73 -9.25 0.85
N THR A 116 8.26 -8.17 0.24
CA THR A 116 7.95 -6.93 0.96
C THR A 116 6.85 -7.14 2.00
N THR A 117 5.77 -7.86 1.66
CA THR A 117 4.67 -8.22 2.56
C THR A 117 5.15 -9.14 3.69
N ALA A 118 6.05 -10.09 3.41
CA ALA A 118 6.64 -10.93 4.44
C ALA A 118 7.47 -10.09 5.43
N ASN A 119 8.34 -9.21 4.92
CA ASN A 119 9.12 -8.29 5.75
C ASN A 119 8.22 -7.33 6.55
N GLN A 120 7.14 -6.83 5.95
CA GLN A 120 6.14 -6.01 6.62
C GLN A 120 5.39 -6.78 7.69
N THR A 121 5.07 -8.06 7.46
CA THR A 121 4.42 -8.93 8.45
C THR A 121 5.34 -9.19 9.64
N GLU A 122 6.64 -9.42 9.37
CA GLU A 122 7.66 -9.52 10.42
C GLU A 122 7.80 -8.20 11.20
N ALA A 123 7.83 -7.07 10.49
CA ALA A 123 7.85 -5.74 11.12
C ALA A 123 6.60 -5.49 11.97
N ILE A 124 5.40 -5.82 11.48
CA ILE A 124 4.15 -5.74 12.23
C ILE A 124 4.20 -6.62 13.48
N THR A 125 4.76 -7.82 13.37
CA THR A 125 4.92 -8.74 14.50
C THR A 125 5.82 -8.11 15.56
N ASN A 126 7.01 -7.63 15.17
CA ASN A 126 7.95 -6.94 16.05
C ASN A 126 7.36 -5.67 16.66
N MET A 127 6.57 -4.91 15.89
CA MET A 127 5.86 -3.73 16.37
C MET A 127 4.78 -4.11 17.39
N THR A 128 4.04 -5.19 17.15
CA THR A 128 3.01 -5.67 18.08
C THR A 128 3.63 -6.12 19.40
N GLU A 129 4.76 -6.82 19.35
CA GLU A 129 5.55 -7.17 20.53
C GLU A 129 6.04 -5.91 21.27
N THR A 130 6.52 -4.91 20.53
CA THR A 130 6.96 -3.63 21.10
C THR A 130 5.80 -2.86 21.74
N VAL A 131 4.62 -2.79 21.11
CA VAL A 131 3.41 -2.20 21.70
C VAL A 131 3.04 -2.93 22.99
N THR A 132 3.10 -4.26 23.00
CA THR A 132 2.81 -5.06 24.19
C THR A 132 3.75 -4.68 25.33
N TYR A 133 5.05 -4.66 25.07
CA TYR A 133 6.06 -4.25 26.06
C TYR A 133 5.86 -2.80 26.55
N LEU A 134 5.63 -1.85 25.65
CA LEU A 134 5.39 -0.45 26.02
C LEU A 134 4.11 -0.29 26.84
N THR A 135 3.06 -1.05 26.53
CA THR A 135 1.81 -1.05 27.29
C THR A 135 2.03 -1.56 28.72
N GLU A 136 2.76 -2.67 28.89
CA GLU A 136 3.13 -3.21 30.21
C GLU A 136 4.01 -2.22 30.99
N SER A 137 4.94 -1.56 30.30
CA SER A 137 5.80 -0.53 30.88
C SER A 137 5.00 0.69 31.34
N THR A 138 4.09 1.21 30.50
CA THR A 138 3.17 2.31 30.83
C THR A 138 2.27 1.95 32.02
N ALA A 139 1.74 0.73 32.08
CA ALA A 139 0.94 0.26 33.20
C ALA A 139 1.76 0.28 34.52
N SER A 140 2.98 -0.23 34.48
CA SER A 140 3.90 -0.22 35.62
C SER A 140 4.28 1.20 36.06
N GLN A 141 4.52 2.11 35.11
CA GLN A 141 4.80 3.52 35.40
C GLN A 141 3.58 4.21 36.03
N THR A 142 2.37 3.90 35.54
CA THR A 142 1.12 4.43 36.08
C THR A 142 0.90 3.97 37.53
N GLU A 143 1.13 2.69 37.83
CA GLU A 143 1.09 2.19 39.21
C GLU A 143 2.09 2.91 40.11
N ALA A 144 3.34 3.08 39.65
CA ALA A 144 4.36 3.81 40.40
C ALA A 144 3.98 5.27 40.66
N ILE A 145 3.39 5.97 39.67
CA ILE A 145 2.88 7.33 39.85
C ILE A 145 1.77 7.36 40.91
N THR A 146 0.84 6.40 40.87
CA THR A 146 -0.25 6.28 41.86
C THR A 146 0.31 6.08 43.27
N ASP A 147 1.20 5.11 43.48
CA ASP A 147 1.83 4.83 44.78
C ASP A 147 2.60 6.06 45.31
N MET A 148 3.35 6.73 44.44
CA MET A 148 4.07 7.95 44.79
C MET A 148 3.12 9.10 45.17
N THR A 149 1.99 9.21 44.50
CA THR A 149 0.99 10.24 44.80
C THR A 149 0.31 9.95 46.14
N GLU A 150 -0.07 8.69 46.39
CA GLU A 150 -0.65 8.26 47.66
C GLU A 150 0.30 8.52 48.83
N THR A 151 1.58 8.13 48.71
CA THR A 151 2.58 8.37 49.76
C THR A 151 2.79 9.85 50.07
N VAL A 152 2.78 10.74 49.07
CA VAL A 152 2.80 12.20 49.28
C VAL A 152 1.56 12.68 50.02
N THR A 153 0.37 12.14 49.71
CA THR A 153 -0.88 12.55 50.39
C THR A 153 -0.99 12.04 51.83
N VAL A 154 -0.38 10.90 52.17
CA VAL A 154 -0.42 10.31 53.52
C VAL A 154 0.63 10.92 54.46
N LEU A 155 1.82 11.27 53.94
CA LEU A 155 2.89 11.93 54.72
C LEU A 155 2.39 13.10 55.59
N PRO A 156 1.67 14.13 55.05
CA PRO A 156 1.23 15.28 55.81
C PRO A 156 0.20 14.95 56.89
N ILE A 157 -0.60 13.89 56.72
CA ILE A 157 -1.58 13.45 57.74
C ILE A 157 -0.85 12.86 58.96
N THR A 158 0.23 12.11 58.73
CA THR A 158 1.01 11.50 59.82
C THR A 158 1.80 12.53 60.63
N THR A 159 2.36 13.57 59.98
CA THR A 159 3.05 14.68 60.67
C THR A 159 2.07 15.61 61.40
N ALA A 160 0.87 15.82 60.87
CA ALA A 160 -0.19 16.56 61.58
C ALA A 160 -0.61 15.84 62.88
N ASN A 161 -0.85 14.52 62.81
CA ASN A 161 -1.22 13.72 63.99
C ASN A 161 -0.10 13.61 65.04
N GLN A 162 1.18 13.69 64.64
CA GLN A 162 2.29 13.74 65.60
C GLN A 162 2.44 15.11 66.27
N THR A 163 1.99 16.19 65.63
CA THR A 163 2.08 17.55 66.19
C THR A 163 0.96 17.82 67.21
N GLU A 164 -0.20 17.16 67.09
CA GLU A 164 -1.28 17.24 68.09
C GLU A 164 -1.07 16.34 69.33
N ALA A 165 -0.06 15.45 69.31
CA ALA A 165 0.23 14.50 70.38
C ALA A 165 1.33 14.94 71.37
N ILE A 166 1.76 16.22 71.34
CA ILE A 166 2.71 16.84 72.29
C ILE A 166 2.01 17.98 73.04
#